data_AF-A0A6N7BY29-F1
#
_entry.id   AF-A0A6N7BY29-F1
#
_cell.length_a   1.000
_cell.length_b   1.000
_cell.length_c   1.000
_cell.angle_alpha   90.00
_cell.angle_beta   90.00
_cell.angle_gamma   90.00
#
_symmetry.space_group_name_H-M   'P 1'
#
loop_
_entity.id
_entity.type
_entity.pdbx_description
1 polymer ?
#
loop_
_entity_poly.entity_id
_entity_poly.type
_entity_poly.pdbx_seq_one_letter_code
_entity_poly.pdbx_strand_id
1 'polypeptide(L)'
;MLAWNVINVPSTENRAGLKKLYDDSCAGCHMQKGEGAQGAGYYPPLANNSKMQSKYYIISVVINGLRGMPSFHRMMNDEQIAAVTQYVHSDLNNFTDIVTTANVAQLRHDFPPGSDPSE
;
A
#
# COMPACT_ATOMS: atom_id res chain seq x y z
N MET A 1 -15.34 -3.77 36.04
CA MET A 1 -15.97 -4.01 34.72
C MET A 1 -14.92 -3.75 33.65
N LEU A 2 -14.37 -4.83 33.08
CA LEU A 2 -13.33 -4.78 32.06
C LEU A 2 -14.02 -4.68 30.69
N ALA A 3 -13.83 -3.57 29.98
CA ALA A 3 -14.23 -3.45 28.59
C ALA A 3 -13.16 -4.10 27.71
N TRP A 4 -13.38 -5.36 27.37
CA TRP A 4 -12.72 -6.06 26.26
C TRP A 4 -13.63 -5.92 25.04
N ASN A 5 -13.23 -5.13 24.03
CA ASN A 5 -13.51 -5.36 22.60
C ASN A 5 -13.20 -4.13 21.73
N VAL A 6 -11.92 -3.92 21.45
CA VAL A 6 -11.47 -3.32 20.18
C VAL A 6 -10.22 -4.09 19.77
N ILE A 7 -10.46 -5.27 19.18
CA ILE A 7 -9.43 -6.09 18.54
C ILE A 7 -9.48 -5.77 17.04
N ASN A 8 -8.29 -5.56 16.46
CA ASN A 8 -7.95 -5.32 15.05
C ASN A 8 -7.90 -3.88 14.53
N VAL A 9 -7.00 -3.08 15.12
CA VAL A 9 -6.17 -2.16 14.33
C VAL A 9 -4.94 -2.97 13.87
N PRO A 10 -4.66 -3.17 12.57
CA PRO A 10 -3.37 -3.73 12.15
C PRO A 10 -2.30 -2.75 12.59
N SER A 11 -1.46 -3.21 13.50
CA SER A 11 -0.56 -2.38 14.27
C SER A 11 0.52 -1.78 13.38
N THR A 12 0.63 -0.45 13.40
CA THR A 12 1.83 0.30 13.01
C THR A 12 3.09 -0.12 13.80
N GLU A 13 2.95 -1.05 14.75
CA GLU A 13 3.99 -1.54 15.65
C GLU A 13 4.76 -2.75 15.09
N ASN A 14 4.16 -3.56 14.20
CA ASN A 14 4.85 -4.71 13.61
C ASN A 14 5.53 -4.38 12.27
N ARG A 15 6.57 -3.54 12.33
CA ARG A 15 7.36 -3.12 11.15
C ARG A 15 7.86 -4.30 10.31
N ALA A 16 8.21 -5.41 10.96
CA ALA A 16 8.64 -6.64 10.28
C ALA A 16 7.53 -7.24 9.40
N GLY A 17 6.28 -7.24 9.89
CA GLY A 17 5.13 -7.69 9.12
C GLY A 17 4.82 -6.78 7.93
N LEU A 18 4.92 -5.46 8.11
CA LEU A 18 4.72 -4.49 7.03
C LEU A 18 5.75 -4.68 5.90
N LYS A 19 7.03 -4.80 6.27
CA LYS A 19 8.12 -5.06 5.33
C LYS A 19 7.93 -6.37 4.58
N LYS A 20 7.58 -7.45 5.29
CA LYS A 20 7.38 -8.76 4.67
C LYS A 20 6.31 -8.71 3.59
N LEU A 21 5.19 -8.04 3.86
CA LEU A 21 4.12 -7.90 2.86
C LEU A 21 4.59 -7.13 1.62
N TYR A 22 5.36 -6.07 1.81
CA TYR A 22 5.99 -5.32 0.71
C TYR A 22 6.97 -6.20 -0.09
N ASP A 23 7.84 -6.94 0.59
CA ASP A 23 8.83 -7.83 -0.04
C ASP A 23 8.14 -8.90 -0.90
N ASP A 24 7.05 -9.48 -0.39
CA ASP A 24 6.32 -10.57 -1.07
C ASP A 24 5.52 -10.07 -2.29
N SER A 25 5.00 -8.83 -2.26
CA SER A 25 3.98 -8.37 -3.23
C SER A 25 4.39 -7.19 -4.10
N CYS A 26 5.38 -6.38 -3.68
CA CYS A 26 5.71 -5.10 -4.31
C CYS A 26 7.16 -5.04 -4.78
N ALA A 27 8.09 -5.63 -4.01
CA ALA A 27 9.52 -5.54 -4.26
C ALA A 27 9.96 -6.21 -5.58
N GLY A 28 9.16 -7.13 -6.14
CA GLY A 28 9.45 -7.72 -7.45
C GLY A 28 9.52 -6.71 -8.59
N CYS A 29 8.76 -5.61 -8.49
CA CYS A 29 8.75 -4.52 -9.47
C CYS A 29 9.42 -3.25 -8.93
N HIS A 30 9.13 -2.88 -7.68
CA HIS A 30 9.62 -1.63 -7.08
C HIS A 30 10.97 -1.78 -6.37
N MET A 31 11.57 -2.96 -6.41
CA MET A 31 12.81 -3.33 -5.72
C MET A 31 12.70 -3.29 -4.19
N GLN A 32 13.64 -3.94 -3.51
CA GLN A 32 13.58 -4.19 -2.06
C GLN A 32 13.61 -2.92 -1.21
N LYS A 33 14.26 -1.85 -1.69
CA LYS A 33 14.35 -0.57 -1.00
C LYS A 33 13.42 0.48 -1.63
N GLY A 34 12.51 0.08 -2.53
CA GLY A 34 11.63 1.00 -3.23
C GLY A 34 12.35 1.91 -4.22
N GLU A 35 13.55 1.55 -4.66
CA GLU A 35 14.35 2.35 -5.59
C GLU A 35 13.81 2.30 -7.04
N GLY A 36 12.84 1.43 -7.32
CA GLY A 36 12.32 1.23 -8.66
C GLY A 36 13.33 0.57 -9.59
N ALA A 37 12.97 0.44 -10.86
CA ALA A 37 13.83 -0.19 -11.86
C ALA A 37 13.63 0.43 -13.25
N GLN A 38 14.69 0.42 -14.04
CA GLN A 38 14.68 0.87 -15.44
C GLN A 38 15.46 -0.13 -16.29
N GLY A 39 14.90 -0.52 -17.45
CA GLY A 39 15.48 -1.51 -18.36
C GLY A 39 14.45 -1.99 -19.37
N ALA A 40 14.12 -3.29 -19.36
CA ALA A 40 13.05 -3.85 -20.17
C ALA A 40 11.65 -3.28 -19.85
N GLY A 41 11.50 -2.60 -18.72
CA GLY A 41 10.34 -1.81 -18.33
C GLY A 41 10.74 -0.66 -17.40
N TYR A 42 9.79 0.23 -17.10
CA TYR A 42 9.95 1.31 -16.13
C TYR A 42 9.05 1.06 -14.91
N TYR A 43 9.66 0.95 -13.74
CA TYR A 43 8.99 0.81 -12.45
C TYR A 43 9.37 2.00 -11.58
N PRO A 44 8.40 2.82 -11.16
CA PRO A 44 8.72 4.08 -10.48
C PRO A 44 9.30 3.83 -9.08
N PRO A 45 10.26 4.67 -8.64
CA PRO A 45 10.74 4.63 -7.27
C PRO A 45 9.62 5.02 -6.31
N LEU A 46 9.51 4.27 -5.22
CA LEU A 46 8.62 4.55 -4.10
C LEU A 46 9.37 5.24 -2.95
N ALA A 47 10.64 4.94 -2.73
CA ALA A 47 11.45 5.60 -1.71
C ALA A 47 11.92 7.00 -2.16
N ASN A 48 12.07 7.91 -1.20
CA ASN A 48 12.43 9.31 -1.42
C ASN A 48 11.53 10.02 -2.47
N ASN A 49 10.23 9.72 -2.45
CA ASN A 49 9.26 10.21 -3.41
C ASN A 49 8.13 10.99 -2.72
N SER A 50 8.05 12.30 -2.98
CA SER A 50 7.06 13.19 -2.37
C SER A 50 5.61 12.82 -2.69
N LYS A 51 5.35 12.08 -3.78
CA LYS A 51 4.00 11.57 -4.09
C LYS A 51 3.50 10.59 -3.02
N MET A 52 4.42 9.93 -2.30
CA MET A 52 4.07 8.99 -1.22
C MET A 52 3.60 9.70 0.06
N GLN A 53 3.62 11.03 0.11
CA GLN A 53 3.08 11.79 1.24
C GLN A 53 1.57 11.58 1.40
N SER A 54 0.82 11.42 0.30
CA SER A 54 -0.61 11.17 0.41
C SER A 54 -0.86 9.66 0.57
N LYS A 55 -1.23 9.24 1.78
CA LYS A 55 -1.69 7.86 2.02
C LYS A 55 -2.86 7.47 1.11
N TYR A 56 -3.77 8.39 0.82
CA TYR A 56 -4.92 8.13 -0.05
C TYR A 56 -4.52 7.95 -1.51
N TYR A 57 -3.48 8.65 -1.97
CA TYR A 57 -2.92 8.41 -3.31
C TYR A 57 -2.37 6.99 -3.43
N ILE A 58 -1.58 6.54 -2.44
CA ILE A 58 -1.03 5.18 -2.43
C ILE A 58 -2.16 4.15 -2.39
N ILE A 59 -3.12 4.30 -1.47
CA ILE A 59 -4.27 3.39 -1.35
C ILE A 59 -5.03 3.29 -2.67
N SER A 60 -5.31 4.43 -3.31
CA SER A 60 -6.01 4.45 -4.60
C SER A 60 -5.26 3.67 -5.67
N VAL A 61 -3.93 3.80 -5.74
CA VAL A 61 -3.11 3.07 -6.71
C VAL A 61 -3.06 1.58 -6.41
N VAL A 62 -2.93 1.18 -5.13
CA VAL A 62 -2.91 -0.23 -4.74
C VAL A 62 -4.26 -0.90 -5.03
N ILE A 63 -5.37 -0.23 -4.70
CA ILE A 63 -6.71 -0.75 -4.97
C ILE A 63 -6.94 -0.86 -6.48
N ASN A 64 -6.61 0.17 -7.25
CA ASN A 64 -7.07 0.25 -8.63
C ASN A 64 -6.06 -0.22 -9.68
N GLY A 65 -4.78 -0.36 -9.32
CA GLY A 65 -3.72 -0.45 -10.30
C GLY A 65 -3.41 0.91 -10.94
N LEU A 66 -2.30 0.98 -11.68
CA LEU A 66 -1.89 2.17 -12.41
C LEU A 66 -0.80 1.86 -13.46
N ARG A 67 -1.06 2.15 -14.73
CA ARG A 67 -0.10 2.08 -15.84
C ARG A 67 0.67 0.75 -15.90
N GLY A 68 -0.08 -0.35 -15.87
CA GLY A 68 0.46 -1.72 -15.87
C GLY A 68 0.78 -2.28 -14.49
N MET A 69 0.72 -1.47 -13.42
CA MET A 69 0.67 -2.01 -12.06
C MET A 69 -0.69 -2.70 -11.85
N PRO A 70 -0.74 -3.98 -11.45
CA PRO A 70 -1.99 -4.70 -11.27
C PRO A 70 -2.81 -4.13 -10.09
N SER A 71 -4.12 -4.26 -10.18
CA SER A 71 -5.03 -3.99 -9.06
C SER A 71 -4.89 -5.05 -7.98
N PHE A 72 -4.72 -4.64 -6.72
CA PHE A 72 -4.70 -5.54 -5.57
C PHE A 72 -6.07 -5.68 -4.89
N HIS A 73 -7.12 -5.10 -5.47
CA HIS A 73 -8.48 -5.10 -4.89
C HIS A 73 -8.92 -6.51 -4.45
N ARG A 74 -8.79 -7.52 -5.31
CA ARG A 74 -9.17 -8.90 -4.98
C ARG A 74 -8.08 -9.72 -4.29
N MET A 75 -6.84 -9.24 -4.31
CA MET A 75 -5.68 -9.96 -3.81
C MET A 75 -5.38 -9.66 -2.34
N MET A 76 -5.78 -8.48 -1.85
CA MET A 76 -5.52 -8.03 -0.49
C MET A 76 -6.78 -7.47 0.18
N ASN A 77 -6.96 -7.82 1.46
CA ASN A 77 -7.97 -7.20 2.32
C ASN A 77 -7.53 -5.78 2.76
N ASP A 78 -8.39 -5.09 3.50
CA ASP A 78 -8.14 -3.70 3.92
C ASP A 78 -6.97 -3.58 4.89
N GLU A 79 -6.80 -4.56 5.77
CA GLU A 79 -5.68 -4.59 6.70
C GLU A 79 -4.34 -4.73 5.96
N GLN A 80 -4.29 -5.58 4.95
CA GLN A 80 -3.09 -5.78 4.12
C GLN A 80 -2.77 -4.54 3.29
N ILE A 81 -3.77 -3.91 2.65
CA ILE A 81 -3.56 -2.67 1.91
C ILE A 81 -3.10 -1.55 2.84
N ALA A 82 -3.70 -1.41 4.03
CA ALA A 82 -3.27 -0.43 5.01
C ALA A 82 -1.82 -0.68 5.45
N ALA A 83 -1.46 -1.94 5.70
CA ALA A 83 -0.12 -2.34 6.12
C ALA A 83 0.95 -2.02 5.06
N VAL A 84 0.75 -2.41 3.80
CA VAL A 84 1.74 -2.11 2.74
C VAL A 84 1.81 -0.62 2.44
N THR A 85 0.68 0.09 2.52
CA THR A 85 0.64 1.55 2.38
C THR A 85 1.44 2.21 3.51
N GLN A 86 1.30 1.76 4.76
CA GLN A 86 2.06 2.28 5.90
C GLN A 86 3.57 2.11 5.67
N TYR A 87 4.02 0.94 5.19
CA TYR A 87 5.43 0.71 4.87
C TYR A 87 5.93 1.69 3.80
N VAL A 88 5.19 1.88 2.71
CA VAL A 88 5.58 2.80 1.64
C VAL A 88 5.57 4.25 2.12
N HIS A 89 4.53 4.67 2.85
CA HIS A 89 4.35 6.04 3.34
C HIS A 89 5.37 6.40 4.43
N SER A 90 5.53 5.56 5.45
CA SER A 90 6.38 5.82 6.61
C SER A 90 7.77 5.24 6.44
N ASP A 91 7.90 3.93 6.24
CA ASP A 91 9.20 3.27 6.34
C ASP A 91 10.13 3.61 5.17
N LEU A 92 9.60 3.83 3.97
CA LEU A 92 10.38 4.22 2.79
C LEU A 92 10.53 5.75 2.62
N ASN A 93 9.71 6.57 3.29
CA ASN A 93 9.65 8.02 3.04
C ASN A 93 9.60 8.92 4.29
N ASN A 94 9.58 8.33 5.49
CA ASN A 94 9.55 9.02 6.79
C ASN A 94 8.34 9.93 7.03
N PHE A 95 7.23 9.74 6.32
CA PHE A 95 5.99 10.46 6.62
C PHE A 95 5.32 9.86 7.86
N THR A 96 4.74 10.73 8.69
CA THR A 96 4.29 10.35 10.04
C THR A 96 2.79 10.08 10.15
N ASP A 97 2.02 10.24 9.07
CA ASP A 97 0.59 9.96 9.14
C ASP A 97 0.37 8.46 9.30
N ILE A 98 -0.56 8.11 10.18
CA ILE A 98 -0.97 6.73 10.38
C ILE A 98 -1.96 6.35 9.28
N VAL A 99 -1.70 5.21 8.64
CA VAL A 99 -2.60 4.57 7.70
C VAL A 99 -3.43 3.53 8.45
N THR A 100 -4.75 3.61 8.31
CA THR A 100 -5.69 2.71 9.00
C THR A 100 -6.51 1.91 8.00
N THR A 101 -7.04 0.76 8.43
CA THR A 101 -8.02 -0.03 7.67
C THR A 101 -9.21 0.83 7.22
N ALA A 102 -9.68 1.74 8.08
CA ALA A 102 -10.78 2.66 7.74
C ALA A 102 -10.44 3.60 6.56
N ASN A 103 -9.17 4.01 6.42
CA ASN A 103 -8.76 4.80 5.25
C ASN A 103 -8.86 4.01 3.95
N VAL A 104 -8.64 2.69 4.00
CA VAL A 104 -8.78 1.80 2.84
C VAL A 104 -10.25 1.54 2.55
N ALA A 105 -11.03 1.18 3.57
CA ALA A 105 -12.47 0.93 3.45
C ALA A 105 -13.21 2.12 2.83
N GLN A 106 -12.80 3.35 3.15
CA GLN A 106 -13.37 4.57 2.56
C GLN A 106 -13.21 4.64 1.03
N LEU A 107 -12.13 4.07 0.48
CA LEU A 107 -11.81 4.13 -0.95
C LEU A 107 -12.14 2.84 -1.70
N ARG A 108 -12.41 1.74 -0.98
CA ARG A 108 -12.73 0.47 -1.62
C ARG A 108 -14.13 0.50 -2.21
N HIS A 109 -14.21 0.14 -3.49
CA HIS A 109 -15.45 -0.09 -4.20
C HIS A 109 -15.84 -1.58 -4.16
N ASP A 110 -17.11 -1.89 -4.42
CA ASP A 110 -17.61 -3.26 -4.37
C ASP A 110 -17.05 -4.15 -5.49
N PHE A 111 -16.73 -3.55 -6.64
CA PHE A 111 -16.30 -4.27 -7.84
C PHE A 111 -14.94 -3.78 -8.32
N PRO A 112 -13.99 -4.68 -8.64
CA PRO A 112 -12.67 -4.27 -9.14
C PRO A 112 -12.80 -3.43 -10.42
N PRO A 113 -11.80 -2.59 -10.74
CA PRO A 113 -11.79 -1.86 -12.00
C PRO A 113 -11.84 -2.84 -13.18
N GLY A 114 -12.68 -2.55 -14.18
CA GLY A 114 -12.82 -3.38 -15.38
C GLY A 114 -11.62 -3.31 -16.33
N SER A 115 -10.83 -2.24 -16.25
CA SER A 115 -9.57 -1.99 -16.95
C SER A 115 -8.66 -1.12 -16.06
N ASP A 116 -7.38 -0.97 -16.43
CA ASP A 116 -6.47 -0.03 -15.76
C ASP A 116 -7.09 1.39 -15.82
N PRO A 117 -7.30 2.09 -14.68
CA PRO A 117 -7.95 3.41 -14.67
C PRO A 117 -7.17 4.51 -15.40
N SER A 118 -5.93 4.22 -15.81
CA SER A 118 -5.11 5.13 -16.59
C SER A 118 -5.12 4.88 -18.10
N GLU A 119 -5.86 3.86 -18.56
CA GLU A 119 -6.22 3.69 -19.98
C GLU A 119 -7.38 4.60 -20.39
#